data_AF-A0A524KX01-F1
#
_entry.id   AF-A0A524KX01-F1
#
_cell.length_a   1.000
_cell.length_b   1.000
_cell.length_c   1.000
_cell.angle_alpha   90.00
_cell.angle_beta   90.00
_cell.angle_gamma   90.00
#
_symmetry.space_group_name_H-M   'P 1'
#
loop_
_entity.id
_entity.type
_entity.pdbx_description
1 polymer ?
#
loop_
_entity_poly.entity_id
_entity_poly.type
_entity_poly.pdbx_seq_one_letter_code
_entity_poly.pdbx_strand_id
1 'polypeptide(L)' 'MNHSEMRVRLARMILERTFRYSDDPPFTLASGKQSNFYFNCKPTTLDPEGMNLIGNIIFD' A
#
# COMPACT_ATOMS: atom_id res chain seq x y z
N MET A 1 -15.45 11.07 6.19
CA MET A 1 -14.10 11.63 6.03
C MET A 1 -14.10 12.48 4.77
N ASN A 2 -13.44 13.63 4.76
CA ASN A 2 -13.15 14.34 3.50
C ASN A 2 -12.04 13.60 2.72
N HIS A 3 -11.82 13.93 1.44
CA HIS A 3 -10.78 13.27 0.62
C HIS A 3 -9.39 13.30 1.22
N SER A 4 -9.02 14.40 1.86
CA SER A 4 -7.70 14.53 2.47
C SER A 4 -7.53 13.52 3.61
N GLU A 5 -8.53 13.42 4.49
CA GLU A 5 -8.56 12.44 5.58
C GLU A 5 -8.54 11.00 5.04
N MET A 6 -9.31 10.71 3.99
CA MET A 6 -9.34 9.38 3.36
C MET A 6 -7.98 9.01 2.78
N ARG A 7 -7.30 9.94 2.10
CA ARG A 7 -5.94 9.72 1.57
C ARG A 7 -4.94 9.47 2.69
N VAL A 8 -5.01 10.22 3.78
CA VAL A 8 -4.16 10.00 4.96
C VAL A 8 -4.42 8.63 5.58
N ARG A 9 -5.68 8.22 5.72
CA ARG A 9 -6.03 6.89 6.24
C ARG A 9 -5.51 5.78 5.33
N LEU A 10 -5.73 5.88 4.03
CA LEU A 10 -5.25 4.91 3.05
C LEU A 10 -3.72 4.83 3.06
N ALA A 11 -3.01 5.96 3.14
CA ALA A 11 -1.55 5.98 3.21
C ALA A 11 -1.02 5.25 4.45
N ARG A 12 -1.66 5.41 5.61
CA ARG A 12 -1.32 4.64 6.82
C ARG A 12 -1.50 3.15 6.61
N MET A 13 -2.63 2.72 6.04
CA MET A 13 -2.86 1.30 5.74
C MET A 13 -1.81 0.73 4.77
N ILE A 14 -1.36 1.52 3.79
CA ILE A 14 -0.30 1.12 2.86
C ILE A 14 1.01 0.91 3.61
N LEU A 15 1.40 1.86 4.47
CA LEU A 15 2.62 1.75 5.28
C LEU A 15 2.59 0.54 6.22
N GLU A 16 1.44 0.28 6.85
CA GLU A 16 1.30 -0.79 7.83
C GLU A 16 1.23 -2.20 7.19
N ARG A 17 0.61 -2.33 6.02
CA ARG A 17 0.21 -3.65 5.49
C ARG A 17 0.76 -3.99 4.11
N THR A 18 1.14 -2.99 3.33
CA THR A 18 1.52 -3.15 1.92
C THR A 18 3.02 -2.94 1.69
N PHE A 19 3.63 -2.03 2.45
CA PHE A 19 4.99 -1.60 2.26
C PHE A 19 5.96 -2.30 3.21
N ARG A 20 7.16 -2.66 2.71
CA ARG A 20 8.30 -3.09 3.52
C ARG A 20 9.59 -2.47 2.98
N TYR A 21 10.49 -2.17 3.90
CA TYR A 21 11.82 -1.64 3.61
C TYR A 21 12.89 -2.43 4.38
N SER A 22 14.08 -2.58 3.79
CA SER A 22 15.26 -3.16 4.44
C SER A 22 16.53 -2.51 3.88
N ASP A 23 17.46 -2.15 4.76
CA ASP A 23 18.75 -1.53 4.39
C ASP A 23 19.69 -2.51 3.69
N ASP A 24 19.70 -3.78 4.11
CA ASP A 24 20.36 -4.89 3.41
C ASP A 24 19.34 -5.55 2.48
N PRO A 25 19.43 -5.37 1.13
CA PRO A 25 18.34 -5.66 0.21
C PRO A 25 18.06 -7.17 0.12
N PRO A 26 16.95 -7.66 0.69
CA PRO A 26 16.66 -9.09 0.74
C PRO A 26 15.57 -9.48 -0.28
N PHE A 27 14.93 -8.50 -0.92
CA PHE A 27 13.74 -8.73 -1.73
C PHE A 27 14.12 -8.97 -3.19
N THR A 28 14.16 -10.24 -3.57
CA THR A 28 14.21 -10.64 -4.98
C THR A 28 12.87 -10.40 -5.64
N LEU A 29 12.84 -9.50 -6.63
CA LEU A 29 11.66 -9.21 -7.42
C LEU A 29 11.42 -10.30 -8.47
N ALA A 30 10.23 -10.31 -9.08
CA ALA A 30 9.90 -11.24 -10.17
C ALA A 30 10.82 -11.09 -11.40
N SER A 31 11.51 -9.97 -11.54
CA SER A 31 12.54 -9.74 -12.56
C SER A 31 13.89 -10.35 -12.23
N GLY A 32 14.07 -10.94 -11.04
CA GLY A 32 15.35 -11.43 -10.51
C GLY A 32 16.23 -10.35 -9.89
N LYS A 33 15.86 -9.07 -9.98
CA LYS A 33 16.60 -7.97 -9.34
C LYS A 33 16.35 -7.92 -7.84
N GLN A 34 17.36 -7.52 -7.08
CA GLN A 34 17.25 -7.18 -5.66
C GLN A 34 16.73 -5.76 -5.48
N SER A 35 15.97 -5.51 -4.42
CA SER A 35 15.44 -4.20 -4.04
C SER A 35 15.37 -4.06 -2.53
N ASN A 36 15.64 -2.86 -2.03
CA ASN A 36 15.40 -2.48 -0.64
C ASN A 36 13.90 -2.30 -0.33
N PHE A 37 13.09 -2.12 -1.36
CA PHE A 37 11.66 -1.84 -1.25
C PHE A 37 10.82 -3.01 -1.76
N TYR A 38 9.79 -3.37 -0.99
CA TYR A 38 8.78 -4.35 -1.38
C TYR A 38 7.38 -3.78 -1.18
N PHE A 39 6.55 -3.91 -2.22
CA PHE A 39 5.14 -3.50 -2.23
C PHE A 39 4.26 -4.68 -2.60
N ASN A 40 3.40 -5.09 -1.67
CA ASN A 40 2.30 -6.02 -1.96
C ASN A 40 0.99 -5.34 -1.60
N CYS A 41 0.28 -4.79 -2.58
CA CYS A 41 -0.93 -4.01 -2.33
C CYS A 41 -2.17 -4.85 -1.99
N LYS A 42 -2.12 -6.18 -2.17
CA LYS A 42 -3.28 -7.07 -1.93
C LYS A 42 -3.90 -6.89 -0.53
N PRO A 43 -3.14 -6.79 0.57
CA PRO A 43 -3.70 -6.61 1.90
C PRO A 43 -4.48 -5.31 2.06
N THR A 44 -4.11 -4.23 1.34
CA THR A 44 -4.87 -2.98 1.37
C THR A 44 -6.03 -3.00 0.37
N THR A 45 -5.84 -3.54 -0.83
CA THR A 45 -6.88 -3.52 -1.88
C THR A 45 -7.97 -4.56 -1.70
N LEU A 46 -7.74 -5.60 -0.88
CA LEU A 46 -8.74 -6.62 -0.54
C LEU A 46 -9.29 -6.46 0.89
N ASP A 47 -8.91 -5.40 1.59
CA ASP A 47 -9.47 -5.04 2.88
C ASP A 47 -10.77 -4.23 2.67
N PRO A 48 -11.87 -4.49 3.41
CA PRO A 48 -13.14 -3.78 3.23
C PRO A 48 -13.03 -2.26 3.39
N GLU A 49 -12.25 -1.78 4.37
CA GLU A 49 -12.01 -0.35 4.57
C GLU A 49 -11.16 0.21 3.43
N GLY A 50 -10.09 -0.52 3.06
CA GLY A 50 -9.21 -0.13 1.97
C GLY A 50 -9.93 0.01 0.63
N MET A 51 -10.79 -0.95 0.28
CA MET A 51 -11.64 -0.91 -0.91
C MET A 51 -12.57 0.30 -0.91
N ASN A 52 -13.24 0.57 0.22
CA ASN A 52 -14.14 1.71 0.34
C ASN A 52 -13.39 3.04 0.18
N LEU A 53 -12.25 3.20 0.86
CA LEU A 53 -11.41 4.39 0.75
C LEU A 53 -10.92 4.61 -0.67
N ILE A 54 -10.41 3.56 -1.33
CA ILE A 54 -9.94 3.64 -2.72
C ILE A 54 -11.07 4.06 -3.66
N GLY A 55 -12.26 3.47 -3.49
CA GLY A 55 -13.44 3.80 -4.30
C GLY A 55 -13.81 5.28 -4.19
N ASN A 56 -14.00 5.78 -2.96
CA ASN A 56 -14.33 7.18 -2.72
C ASN A 56 -13.22 8.13 -3.19
N ILE A 57 -11.94 7.74 -3.09
CA ILE A 57 -10.82 8.62 -3.50
C ILE A 57 -10.69 8.75 -5.03
N ILE A 58 -10.99 7.69 -5.78
CA ILE A 58 -10.80 7.65 -7.23
C ILE A 58 -12.04 8.15 -7.99
N PHE A 59 -13.24 7.86 -7.49
CA PHE A 59 -14.48 8.05 -8.25
C PHE A 59 -15.37 9.18 -7.75
N ASP A 60 -15.17 9.64 -6.52
CA ASP A 60 -15.82 10.82 -5.95
C ASP A 60 -14.78 11.93 -5.71
#